data_AF-A0A529HGD6-F1
#
_entry.id   AF-A0A529HGD6-F1
#
_cell.length_a   1.000
_cell.length_b   1.000
_cell.length_c   1.000
_cell.angle_alpha   90.00
_cell.angle_beta   90.00
_cell.angle_gamma   90.00
#
_symmetry.space_group_name_H-M   'P 1'
#
loop_
_entity.id
_entity.type
_entity.pdbx_description
1 polymer ?
#
loop_
_entity_poly.entity_id
_entity_poly.type
_entity_poly.pdbx_seq_one_letter_code
_entity_poly.pdbx_strand_id
1 'polypeptide(L)'
;AMALSARNMRWKSAILLLLLAAANWWTAHAAGANALIGARSLAGLAEGGLVAIATELIARSRRAERIGGYFVTVQTLAQCALALTLALYVVPVAGASGGFLALGVVCLASLAVAWIVPDDYADLPKEEHFANVLTPGSIAALLSIFCYFMFFGAIWAFLE
;
A
#
# COMPACT_ATOMS: atom_id res chain seq x y z
N ALA A 1 -7.56 -15.31 9.37
CA ALA A 1 -7.47 -14.04 10.12
C ALA A 1 -6.09 -13.43 9.89
N MET A 2 -6.02 -12.17 9.44
CA MET A 2 -4.74 -11.46 9.37
C MET A 2 -4.18 -11.29 10.79
N ALA A 3 -2.86 -11.26 10.95
CA ALA A 3 -2.20 -11.07 12.25
C ALA A 3 -2.47 -9.68 12.89
N LEU A 4 -3.12 -8.77 12.16
CA LEU A 4 -3.56 -7.48 12.68
C LEU A 4 -4.95 -7.64 13.31
N SER A 5 -5.01 -7.54 14.64
CA SER A 5 -6.26 -7.44 15.40
C SER A 5 -7.18 -6.35 14.81
N ALA A 6 -8.49 -6.59 14.76
CA ALA A 6 -9.53 -5.66 14.25
C ALA A 6 -9.70 -4.36 15.07
N ARG A 7 -8.85 -4.17 16.08
CA ARG A 7 -8.87 -3.07 17.05
C ARG A 7 -7.83 -2.00 16.74
N ASN A 8 -8.15 -0.73 17.02
CA ASN A 8 -7.28 0.44 16.86
C ASN A 8 -6.79 0.64 15.41
N MET A 9 -7.69 0.48 14.43
CA MET A 9 -7.28 0.47 13.03
C MET A 9 -6.80 1.84 12.53
N ARG A 10 -7.35 2.93 13.07
CA ARG A 10 -6.88 4.30 12.83
C ARG A 10 -5.40 4.46 13.12
N TRP A 11 -4.96 3.98 14.29
CA TRP A 11 -3.56 4.08 14.71
C TRP A 11 -2.63 3.23 13.83
N LYS A 12 -3.06 2.03 13.45
CA LYS A 12 -2.29 1.17 12.53
C LYS A 12 -2.14 1.81 11.16
N SER A 13 -3.23 2.32 10.58
CA SER A 13 -3.19 3.06 9.32
C SER A 13 -2.32 4.31 9.41
N ALA A 14 -2.40 5.07 10.51
CA ALA A 14 -1.56 6.25 10.73
C ALA A 14 -0.07 5.89 10.83
N ILE A 15 0.29 4.84 11.58
CA ILE A 15 1.68 4.36 11.70
C ILE A 15 2.20 3.89 10.33
N LEU A 16 1.40 3.13 9.57
CA LEU A 16 1.80 2.67 8.24
C LEU A 16 1.97 3.83 7.26
N LEU A 17 1.12 4.86 7.31
CA LEU A 17 1.26 6.08 6.51
C LEU A 17 2.52 6.87 6.88
N LEU A 18 2.83 6.98 8.18
CA LEU A 18 4.06 7.62 8.65
C LEU A 18 5.31 6.85 8.23
N LEU A 19 5.29 5.52 8.34
CA LEU A 19 6.37 4.66 7.87
C LEU A 19 6.56 4.78 6.35
N LEU A 20 5.47 4.82 5.58
CA LEU A 20 5.51 5.00 4.14
C LEU A 20 6.05 6.39 3.76
N ALA A 21 5.65 7.45 4.46
CA ALA A 21 6.19 8.79 4.27
C ALA A 21 7.70 8.84 4.57
N ALA A 22 8.13 8.23 5.67
CA ALA A 22 9.54 8.14 6.04
C ALA A 22 10.36 7.32 5.03
N ALA A 23 9.80 6.22 4.52
CA ALA A 23 10.44 5.39 3.48
C ALA A 23 10.61 6.16 2.15
N ASN A 24 9.60 6.93 1.76
CA ASN A 24 9.65 7.79 0.58
C ASN A 24 10.69 8.89 0.74
N TRP A 25 10.76 9.53 1.91
CA TRP A 25 11.80 10.52 2.22
C TRP A 25 13.20 9.91 2.19
N TRP A 26 13.38 8.75 2.83
CA TRP A 26 14.65 8.04 2.84
C TRP A 26 15.08 7.69 1.43
N THR A 27 14.14 7.28 0.58
CA THR A 27 14.47 6.97 -0.80
C THR A 27 14.89 8.20 -1.61
N ALA A 28 14.24 9.35 -1.40
CA ALA A 28 14.63 10.58 -2.08
C ALA A 28 16.10 10.99 -1.81
N HIS A 29 16.65 10.56 -0.66
CA HIS A 29 18.01 10.84 -0.21
C HIS A 29 18.94 9.61 -0.25
N ALA A 30 18.48 8.48 -0.79
CA ALA A 30 19.27 7.26 -0.85
C ALA A 30 20.36 7.40 -1.92
N ALA A 31 21.62 7.50 -1.49
CA ALA A 31 22.77 7.64 -2.39
C ALA A 31 23.32 6.31 -2.93
N GLY A 32 22.87 5.15 -2.41
CA GLY A 32 23.41 3.84 -2.76
C GLY A 32 22.34 2.76 -2.92
N ALA A 33 22.64 1.75 -3.75
CA ALA A 33 21.71 0.68 -4.10
C ALA A 33 21.13 -0.06 -2.88
N ASN A 34 21.95 -0.37 -1.87
CA ASN A 34 21.48 -1.05 -0.65
C ASN A 34 20.51 -0.19 0.16
N ALA A 35 20.76 1.12 0.24
CA ALA A 35 19.86 2.06 0.91
C ALA A 35 18.54 2.21 0.15
N LEU A 36 18.61 2.23 -1.18
CA LEU A 36 17.44 2.27 -2.05
C LEU A 36 16.58 1.00 -1.90
N ILE A 37 17.20 -0.17 -1.92
CA ILE A 37 16.52 -1.46 -1.71
C ILE A 37 15.85 -1.48 -0.34
N GLY A 38 16.57 -1.13 0.73
CA GLY A 38 16.02 -1.10 2.09
C GLY A 38 14.82 -0.16 2.22
N ALA A 39 14.92 1.07 1.69
CA ALA A 39 13.84 2.04 1.72
C ALA A 39 12.62 1.56 0.91
N ARG A 40 12.84 0.92 -0.24
CA ARG A 40 11.77 0.35 -1.08
C ARG A 40 11.09 -0.86 -0.45
N SER A 41 11.86 -1.75 0.19
CA SER A 41 11.30 -2.88 0.93
C SER A 41 10.40 -2.40 2.07
N LEU A 42 10.83 -1.38 2.82
CA LEU A 42 10.03 -0.82 3.90
C LEU A 42 8.77 -0.11 3.38
N ALA A 43 8.88 0.63 2.28
CA ALA A 43 7.73 1.24 1.61
C ALA A 43 6.71 0.19 1.16
N GLY A 44 7.16 -0.88 0.50
CA GLY A 44 6.28 -1.96 0.04
C GLY A 44 5.59 -2.71 1.17
N LEU A 45 6.28 -2.94 2.30
CA LEU A 45 5.67 -3.54 3.50
C LEU A 45 4.59 -2.63 4.09
N ALA A 46 4.85 -1.33 4.18
CA ALA A 46 3.90 -0.36 4.72
C ALA A 46 2.65 -0.23 3.83
N GLU A 47 2.85 -0.13 2.51
CA GLU A 47 1.78 -0.05 1.52
C GLU A 47 0.94 -1.35 1.50
N GLY A 48 1.60 -2.51 1.49
CA GLY A 48 0.91 -3.81 1.56
C GLY A 48 0.06 -3.94 2.83
N GLY A 49 0.53 -3.42 3.96
CA GLY A 49 -0.25 -3.33 5.19
C GLY A 49 -1.50 -2.46 5.06
N LEU A 50 -1.38 -1.29 4.41
CA LEU A 50 -2.52 -0.39 4.15
C LEU A 50 -3.57 -1.03 3.22
N VAL A 51 -3.11 -1.68 2.14
CA VAL A 51 -4.00 -2.42 1.22
C VAL A 51 -4.70 -3.56 1.93
N ALA A 52 -4.01 -4.28 2.82
CA ALA A 52 -4.61 -5.36 3.59
C ALA A 52 -5.70 -4.85 4.56
N ILE A 53 -5.46 -3.72 5.25
CA ILE A 53 -6.47 -3.05 6.09
C ILE A 53 -7.70 -2.66 5.25
N ALA A 54 -7.48 -2.08 4.07
CA ALA A 54 -8.58 -1.71 3.16
C ALA A 54 -9.36 -2.95 2.68
N THR A 55 -8.65 -4.01 2.32
CA THR A 55 -9.25 -5.28 1.86
C THR A 55 -10.07 -5.92 2.97
N GLU A 56 -9.61 -5.88 4.22
CA GLU A 56 -10.37 -6.38 5.37
C GLU A 56 -11.66 -5.59 5.60
N LEU A 57 -11.61 -4.26 5.50
CA LEU A 57 -12.80 -3.40 5.58
C LEU A 57 -13.80 -3.71 4.46
N ILE A 58 -13.30 -3.94 3.23
CA ILE A 58 -14.12 -4.32 2.08
C ILE A 58 -14.80 -5.68 2.33
N ALA A 59 -14.04 -6.67 2.81
CA ALA A 59 -14.55 -8.01 3.09
C ALA A 59 -15.62 -8.02 4.20
N ARG A 60 -15.53 -7.13 5.18
CA ARG A 60 -16.52 -6.97 6.27
C ARG A 60 -17.73 -6.13 5.87
N SER A 61 -17.74 -5.54 4.69
CA SER A 61 -18.82 -4.65 4.25
C SER A 61 -20.01 -5.41 3.64
N ARG A 62 -21.24 -4.91 3.86
CA ARG A 62 -22.49 -5.52 3.35
C ARG A 62 -22.55 -5.70 1.82
N ARG A 63 -21.73 -4.99 1.05
CA ARG A 63 -21.65 -5.07 -0.42
C ARG A 63 -20.18 -5.12 -0.88
N ALA A 64 -19.44 -6.13 -0.42
CA ALA A 64 -18.00 -6.28 -0.66
C ALA A 64 -17.62 -6.17 -2.15
N GLU A 65 -18.35 -6.82 -3.07
CA GLU A 65 -18.06 -6.73 -4.52
C GLU A 65 -18.09 -5.30 -5.04
N ARG A 66 -19.12 -4.54 -4.67
CA ARG A 66 -19.30 -3.17 -5.16
C ARG A 66 -18.25 -2.22 -4.56
N ILE A 67 -17.96 -2.37 -3.27
CA ILE A 67 -16.97 -1.53 -2.59
C ILE A 67 -15.55 -1.88 -3.06
N GLY A 68 -15.27 -3.16 -3.32
CA GLY A 68 -14.02 -3.59 -3.94
C GLY A 68 -13.83 -2.99 -5.34
N GLY A 69 -14.89 -2.98 -6.17
CA GLY A 69 -14.86 -2.31 -7.46
C GLY A 69 -14.58 -0.81 -7.35
N TYR A 70 -15.23 -0.11 -6.40
CA TYR A 70 -14.94 1.30 -6.14
C TYR A 70 -13.51 1.52 -5.67
N PHE A 71 -12.99 0.67 -4.79
CA PHE A 71 -11.62 0.77 -4.29
C PHE A 71 -10.60 0.71 -5.44
N VAL A 72 -10.68 -0.32 -6.29
CA VAL A 72 -9.78 -0.45 -7.45
C VAL A 72 -9.94 0.72 -8.42
N THR A 73 -11.17 1.13 -8.72
CA THR A 73 -11.43 2.25 -9.65
C THR A 73 -10.84 3.56 -9.14
N VAL A 74 -11.09 3.91 -7.87
CA VAL A 74 -10.59 5.14 -7.26
C VAL A 74 -9.06 5.08 -7.12
N GLN A 75 -8.51 3.93 -6.74
CA GLN A 75 -7.06 3.71 -6.67
C GLN A 75 -6.39 3.93 -8.03
N THR A 76 -6.90 3.32 -9.10
CA THR A 76 -6.35 3.49 -10.45
C THR A 76 -6.47 4.94 -10.92
N LEU A 77 -7.62 5.59 -10.70
CA LEU A 77 -7.80 6.99 -11.08
C LEU A 77 -6.80 7.91 -10.35
N ALA A 78 -6.63 7.70 -9.05
CA ALA A 78 -5.66 8.44 -8.24
C ALA A 78 -4.23 8.19 -8.72
N GLN A 79 -3.88 6.94 -9.05
CA GLN A 79 -2.56 6.58 -9.60
C GLN A 79 -2.31 7.27 -10.94
N CYS A 80 -3.28 7.27 -11.86
CA CYS A 80 -3.15 7.95 -13.15
C CYS A 80 -2.99 9.48 -12.98
N ALA A 81 -3.81 10.10 -12.13
CA ALA A 81 -3.73 11.53 -11.86
C ALA A 81 -2.38 11.92 -11.24
N LEU A 82 -1.89 11.11 -10.30
CA LEU A 82 -0.61 11.32 -9.65
C LEU A 82 0.55 11.12 -10.63
N ALA A 83 0.54 10.06 -11.43
CA ALA A 83 1.54 9.81 -12.47
C ALA A 83 1.62 10.98 -13.46
N LEU A 84 0.48 11.48 -13.93
CA LEU A 84 0.42 12.65 -14.81
C LEU A 84 1.01 13.90 -14.15
N THR A 85 0.66 14.15 -12.89
CA THR A 85 1.17 15.31 -12.13
C THR A 85 2.69 15.22 -11.95
N LEU A 86 3.19 14.03 -11.62
CA LEU A 86 4.62 13.79 -11.47
C LEU A 86 5.35 14.00 -12.80
N ALA A 87 4.84 13.43 -13.90
CA ALA A 87 5.45 13.51 -15.21
C ALA A 87 5.50 14.95 -15.76
N LEU A 88 4.44 15.74 -15.56
CA LEU A 88 4.35 17.10 -16.13
C LEU A 88 5.03 18.17 -15.28
N TYR A 89 4.99 18.04 -13.95
CA TYR A 89 5.36 19.16 -13.06
C TYR A 89 6.55 18.86 -12.13
N VAL A 90 6.71 17.61 -11.69
CA VAL A 90 7.68 17.29 -10.63
C VAL A 90 8.98 16.74 -11.22
N VAL A 91 8.89 15.75 -12.10
CA VAL A 91 10.05 15.10 -12.73
C VAL A 91 10.87 16.09 -13.58
N PRO A 92 10.29 17.01 -14.37
CA PRO A 92 11.07 17.95 -15.18
C PRO A 92 11.89 18.95 -14.36
N VAL A 93 11.47 19.27 -13.14
CA VAL A 93 12.08 20.31 -12.31
C VAL A 93 12.97 19.73 -11.20
N ALA A 94 12.55 18.62 -10.58
CA ALA A 94 13.19 18.06 -9.39
C ALA A 94 13.63 16.59 -9.55
N GLY A 95 13.48 16.02 -10.76
CA GLY A 95 13.88 14.65 -11.07
C GLY A 95 13.18 13.59 -10.22
N ALA A 96 13.79 12.41 -10.15
CA ALA A 96 13.25 11.25 -9.41
C ALA A 96 13.13 11.50 -7.90
N SER A 97 14.08 12.25 -7.29
CA SER A 97 14.04 12.59 -5.87
C SER A 97 12.83 13.46 -5.51
N GLY A 98 12.48 14.42 -6.37
CA GLY A 98 11.28 15.24 -6.22
C GLY A 98 9.99 14.42 -6.26
N GLY A 99 9.94 13.37 -7.10
CA GLY A 99 8.81 12.45 -7.18
C GLY A 99 8.55 11.70 -5.86
N PHE A 100 9.61 11.20 -5.22
CA PHE A 100 9.48 10.53 -3.93
C PHE A 100 9.12 11.49 -2.78
N LEU A 101 9.63 12.71 -2.81
CA LEU A 101 9.20 13.75 -1.86
C LEU A 101 7.71 14.07 -2.01
N ALA A 102 7.22 14.23 -3.25
CA ALA A 102 5.81 14.45 -3.52
C ALA A 102 4.94 13.28 -3.01
N LEU A 103 5.37 12.03 -3.23
CA LEU A 103 4.70 10.85 -2.68
C LEU A 103 4.67 10.86 -1.15
N GLY A 104 5.77 11.27 -0.50
CA GLY A 104 5.83 11.47 0.95
C GLY A 104 4.81 12.49 1.45
N VAL A 105 4.67 13.62 0.75
CA VAL A 105 3.66 14.65 1.07
C VAL A 105 2.24 14.11 0.91
N VAL A 106 1.96 13.35 -0.14
CA VAL A 106 0.65 12.71 -0.34
C VAL A 106 0.34 11.70 0.78
N CYS A 107 1.34 10.94 1.24
CA CYS A 107 1.18 10.05 2.40
C CYS A 107 0.83 10.82 3.67
N LEU A 108 1.49 11.96 3.90
CA LEU A 108 1.18 12.84 5.04
C LEU A 108 -0.19 13.49 4.92
N ALA A 109 -0.59 13.93 3.72
CA ALA A 109 -1.94 14.46 3.47
C ALA A 109 -3.01 13.39 3.73
N SER A 110 -2.70 12.13 3.40
CA SER A 110 -3.58 10.98 3.65
C SER A 110 -3.76 10.68 5.14
N LEU A 111 -2.89 11.18 6.04
CA LEU A 111 -3.15 11.11 7.49
C LEU A 111 -4.43 11.84 7.86
N ALA A 112 -4.76 12.97 7.21
CA ALA A 112 -6.02 13.68 7.46
C ALA A 112 -7.25 12.79 7.20
N VAL A 113 -7.16 11.91 6.19
CA VAL A 113 -8.21 10.93 5.88
C VAL A 113 -8.19 9.76 6.85
N ALA A 114 -7.03 9.38 7.40
CA ALA A 114 -6.92 8.35 8.43
C ALA A 114 -7.72 8.69 9.71
N TRP A 115 -7.94 9.99 10.00
CA TRP A 115 -8.81 10.41 11.10
C TRP A 115 -10.29 10.06 10.88
N ILE A 116 -10.73 9.83 9.64
CA ILE A 116 -12.10 9.47 9.30
C ILE A 116 -12.32 7.94 9.37
N VAL A 117 -11.23 7.15 9.38
CA VAL A 117 -11.31 5.68 9.47
C VAL A 117 -11.94 5.28 10.82
N PRO A 118 -12.88 4.32 10.86
CA PRO A 118 -13.43 3.80 12.11
C PRO A 118 -12.35 3.17 12.99
N ASP A 119 -12.39 3.42 14.31
CA ASP A 119 -11.42 2.87 15.28
C ASP A 119 -11.50 1.35 15.41
N ASP A 120 -12.73 0.82 15.41
CA ASP A 120 -13.03 -0.60 15.53
C ASP A 120 -13.82 -1.05 14.31
N TYR A 121 -13.30 -2.07 13.63
CA TYR A 121 -14.05 -2.74 12.57
C TYR A 121 -15.05 -3.70 13.19
N ALA A 122 -16.30 -3.65 12.70
CA ALA A 122 -17.35 -4.55 13.14
C ALA A 122 -16.94 -6.03 12.96
N ASP A 123 -17.43 -6.88 13.86
CA ASP A 123 -17.15 -8.32 13.83
C ASP A 123 -17.58 -8.94 12.49
N LEU A 124 -16.80 -9.94 12.06
CA LEU A 124 -17.09 -10.67 10.84
C LEU A 124 -18.46 -11.35 11.00
N PRO A 125 -19.41 -11.18 10.07
CA PRO A 125 -20.72 -11.85 10.11
C PRO A 125 -20.65 -13.39 10.06
N LYS A 126 -19.46 -13.94 9.80
CA LYS A 126 -19.18 -15.37 9.69
C LYS A 126 -17.87 -15.67 10.40
N GLU A 127 -17.94 -16.47 11.45
CA GLU A 127 -16.78 -17.22 11.92
C GLU A 127 -16.48 -18.30 10.87
N GLU A 128 -15.76 -17.93 9.81
CA GLU A 128 -15.10 -18.95 9.01
C GLU A 128 -13.93 -19.48 9.84
N HIS A 129 -14.01 -20.76 10.21
CA HIS A 129 -12.95 -21.52 10.84
C HIS A 129 -11.76 -21.56 9.88
N PHE A 130 -10.92 -20.52 9.91
CA PHE A 130 -9.66 -20.43 9.18
C PHE A 130 -8.63 -21.37 9.82
N ALA A 131 -8.91 -22.67 9.79
CA ALA A 131 -7.95 -23.69 10.15
C ALA A 131 -6.85 -23.71 9.09
N ASN A 132 -5.63 -23.36 9.53
CA ASN A 132 -4.39 -23.53 8.78
C ASN A 132 -4.23 -22.69 7.49
N VAL A 133 -4.35 -21.37 7.61
CA VAL A 133 -4.12 -20.43 6.47
C VAL A 133 -2.65 -20.33 6.04
N LEU A 134 -1.71 -20.80 6.87
CA LEU A 134 -0.28 -20.93 6.53
C LEU A 134 0.06 -22.37 6.11
N THR A 135 -0.64 -22.87 5.08
CA THR A 135 -0.21 -24.12 4.45
C THR A 135 0.98 -23.86 3.51
N PRO A 136 1.88 -24.85 3.31
CA PRO A 136 2.95 -24.73 2.31
C PRO A 136 2.44 -24.36 0.92
N GLY A 137 1.25 -24.85 0.54
CA GLY A 137 0.59 -24.49 -0.72
C GLY A 137 0.18 -23.02 -0.80
N SER A 138 -0.37 -22.45 0.26
CA SER A 138 -0.70 -21.02 0.32
C SER A 138 0.55 -20.13 0.26
N ILE A 139 1.65 -20.54 0.90
CA ILE A 139 2.94 -19.84 0.84
C ILE A 139 3.51 -19.89 -0.57
N ALA A 140 3.46 -21.06 -1.22
CA ALA A 140 3.91 -21.21 -2.60
C ALA A 140 3.09 -20.34 -3.56
N ALA A 141 1.75 -20.34 -3.43
CA ALA A 141 0.88 -19.48 -4.24
C ALA A 141 1.17 -17.98 -4.00
N LEU A 142 1.39 -17.58 -2.75
CA LEU A 142 1.73 -16.19 -2.41
C LEU A 142 3.10 -15.80 -2.99
N LEU A 143 4.09 -16.67 -2.91
CA LEU A 143 5.41 -16.48 -3.53
C LEU A 143 5.31 -16.40 -5.06
N SER A 144 4.48 -17.24 -5.69
CA SER A 144 4.27 -17.18 -7.15
C SER A 144 3.68 -15.85 -7.58
N ILE A 145 2.63 -15.37 -6.89
CA ILE A 145 2.01 -14.08 -7.19
C ILE A 145 2.99 -12.93 -6.90
N PHE A 146 3.73 -13.01 -5.80
CA PHE A 146 4.78 -12.04 -5.46
C PHE A 146 5.85 -11.95 -6.56
N CYS A 147 6.40 -13.09 -6.99
CA CYS A 147 7.38 -13.15 -8.08
C CYS A 147 6.79 -12.61 -9.40
N TYR A 148 5.53 -12.90 -9.70
CA TYR A 148 4.84 -12.38 -10.88
C TYR A 148 4.75 -10.84 -10.87
N PHE A 149 4.31 -10.24 -9.77
CA PHE A 149 4.25 -8.78 -9.64
C PHE A 149 5.63 -8.13 -9.64
N MET A 150 6.62 -8.77 -9.00
CA MET A 150 8.01 -8.29 -9.03
C MET A 150 8.57 -8.28 -10.46
N PHE A 151 8.30 -9.32 -11.24
CA PHE A 151 8.71 -9.38 -12.65
C PHE A 151 8.04 -8.29 -13.49
N PHE A 152 6.74 -8.06 -13.29
CA PHE A 152 6.01 -6.99 -13.99
C PHE A 152 6.61 -5.60 -13.67
N GLY A 153 6.89 -5.33 -12.40
CA GLY A 153 7.53 -4.09 -11.97
C GLY A 153 8.95 -3.93 -12.52
N ALA A 154 9.73 -5.01 -12.59
CA ALA A 154 11.07 -5.00 -13.18
C ALA A 154 11.05 -4.69 -14.68
N ILE A 155 10.11 -5.28 -15.44
CA ILE A 155 9.95 -4.97 -16.86
C ILE A 155 9.64 -3.48 -17.03
N TRP A 156 8.68 -2.94 -16.29
CA TRP A 156 8.33 -1.52 -16.38
C TRP A 156 9.51 -0.60 -16.09
N ALA A 157 10.30 -0.92 -15.06
CA ALA A 157 11.43 -0.08 -14.65
C ALA A 157 12.63 -0.10 -15.60
N PHE A 158 12.80 -1.15 -16.41
CA PHE A 158 13.96 -1.31 -17.30
C PHE A 158 13.63 -1.23 -18.79
N LEU A 159 12.36 -1.31 -19.16
CA LEU A 159 11.91 -1.17 -20.56
C LEU A 159 11.57 0.29 -20.92
N GLU A 160 11.37 1.16 -19.93
CA GLU A 160 11.24 2.62 -20.06
C GLU A 160 12.59 3.30 -19.83
#